data_AF-A0A7W9M2H8-F1
#
_entry.id   AF-A0A7W9M2H8-F1
#
_cell.length_a   1.000
_cell.length_b   1.000
_cell.length_c   1.000
_cell.angle_alpha   90.00
_cell.angle_beta   90.00
_cell.angle_gamma   90.00
#
_symmetry.space_group_name_H-M   'P 1'
#
loop_
_entity.id
_entity.type
_entity.pdbx_description
1 polymer ?
#
loop_
_entity_poly.entity_id
_entity_poly.type
_entity_poly.pdbx_seq_one_letter_code
_entity_poly.pdbx_strand_id
1 'polypeptide(L)'
;MKKTDRSGSVGVMLPRDLAPAQVLPYARRADELGFDELWVVEDLGFRGGIAQAAAVLAATERIRVGIGLLPVGARNAAFAAMEIATLAQLFPGRVDIGIGHGMPAWMRSVGEWPASPLTLLDEYLRAVIALLRGEAVEPGEYVALDAVRLEGACVPDVPPLVLAGVRGPRSLAVSGKVADGTILAEPTTPEYARAALEQIDANRPHRLVGYNVAAVHADAAVAIDAVRAGLEWIGEPDWAPHLAPLPFADEFAALRRESGSREEFVRRLPEEWVRQLSVTGTPDDARARLDELFAAGVDSVVLIPVGADPLESLAAVL
;
A
#
# COMPACT_ATOMS: atom_id res chain seq x y z
N MET A 1 -1.14 27.81 1.99
CA MET A 1 -2.08 26.85 1.37
C MET A 1 -3.01 26.35 2.48
N LYS A 2 -4.32 26.56 2.37
CA LYS A 2 -5.27 26.14 3.41
C LYS A 2 -5.22 24.62 3.49
N LYS A 3 -4.77 24.05 4.62
CA LYS A 3 -5.08 22.65 4.97
C LYS A 3 -6.60 22.55 4.94
N THR A 4 -7.14 21.84 3.95
CA THR A 4 -8.56 21.46 3.97
C THR A 4 -8.77 20.61 5.21
N ASP A 5 -9.87 20.88 5.92
CA ASP A 5 -10.32 20.21 7.14
C ASP A 5 -10.77 18.77 6.83
N ARG A 6 -9.86 17.96 6.28
CA ARG A 6 -10.07 16.55 5.95
C ARG A 6 -9.60 15.72 7.14
N SER A 7 -10.38 14.71 7.48
CA SER A 7 -10.10 13.77 8.57
C SER A 7 -8.93 12.81 8.29
N GLY A 8 -8.46 12.72 7.04
CA GLY A 8 -7.36 11.85 6.63
C GLY A 8 -6.59 12.38 5.41
N SER A 9 -5.57 11.62 5.01
CA SER A 9 -4.69 11.92 3.87
C SER A 9 -5.17 11.24 2.60
N VAL A 10 -4.99 11.90 1.46
CA VAL A 10 -5.28 11.31 0.14
C VAL A 10 -3.97 11.15 -0.62
N GLY A 11 -3.63 9.88 -0.90
CA GLY A 11 -2.45 9.51 -1.66
C GLY A 11 -2.79 9.01 -3.06
N VAL A 12 -1.76 8.83 -3.88
CA VAL A 12 -1.87 8.19 -5.19
C VAL A 12 -0.76 7.17 -5.40
N MET A 13 -1.06 6.06 -6.09
CA MET A 13 -0.08 5.07 -6.48
C MET A 13 0.58 5.48 -7.80
N LEU A 14 1.92 5.42 -7.87
CA LEU A 14 2.65 5.49 -9.11
C LEU A 14 2.42 4.19 -9.91
N PRO A 15 1.81 4.23 -11.11
CA PRO A 15 1.57 3.01 -11.86
C PRO A 15 2.88 2.31 -12.22
N ARG A 16 2.97 1.04 -11.82
CA ARG A 16 4.21 0.23 -11.87
C ARG A 16 4.74 0.00 -13.29
N ASP A 17 3.88 0.11 -14.29
CA ASP A 17 4.11 -0.15 -15.71
C ASP A 17 4.22 1.13 -16.56
N LEU A 18 4.21 2.32 -15.93
CA LEU A 18 4.44 3.58 -16.64
C LEU A 18 5.70 3.53 -17.50
N ALA A 19 5.69 4.20 -18.66
CA ALA A 19 6.89 4.39 -19.44
C ALA A 19 7.94 5.17 -18.61
N PRO A 20 9.24 4.82 -18.65
CA PRO A 20 10.26 5.49 -17.83
C PRO A 20 10.26 7.02 -17.93
N ALA A 21 10.00 7.55 -19.14
CA ALA A 21 9.94 9.00 -19.38
C ALA A 21 8.76 9.70 -18.67
N GLN A 22 7.73 8.96 -18.27
CA GLN A 22 6.53 9.50 -17.62
C GLN A 22 6.58 9.42 -16.09
N VAL A 23 7.50 8.65 -15.49
CA VAL A 23 7.59 8.45 -14.04
C VAL A 23 7.77 9.76 -13.28
N LEU A 24 8.79 10.56 -13.63
CA LEU A 24 9.03 11.84 -12.95
C LEU A 24 7.99 12.92 -13.28
N PRO A 25 7.51 13.04 -14.54
CA PRO A 25 6.34 13.89 -14.83
C PRO A 25 5.11 13.55 -13.99
N TYR A 26 4.80 12.26 -13.81
CA TYR A 26 3.68 11.82 -12.98
C TYR A 26 3.87 12.23 -11.52
N ALA A 27 5.06 11.98 -10.97
CA ALA A 27 5.40 12.36 -9.60
C ALA A 27 5.28 13.87 -9.34
N ARG A 28 5.83 14.70 -10.23
CA ARG A 28 5.71 16.17 -10.15
C ARG A 28 4.27 16.59 -10.24
N ARG A 29 3.51 16.00 -11.16
CA ARG A 29 2.09 16.32 -11.33
C ARG A 29 1.29 16.00 -10.08
N ALA A 30 1.55 14.88 -9.41
CA ALA A 30 0.89 14.52 -8.16
C ALA A 30 1.20 15.54 -7.04
N ASP A 31 2.46 15.99 -6.93
CA ASP A 31 2.88 17.01 -5.95
C ASP A 31 2.27 18.39 -6.24
N GLU A 32 2.18 18.79 -7.51
CA GLU A 32 1.54 20.02 -7.97
C GLU A 32 0.02 20.03 -7.72
N LEU A 33 -0.63 18.89 -7.98
CA LEU A 33 -2.06 18.70 -7.73
C LEU A 33 -2.37 18.74 -6.22
N GLY A 34 -1.41 18.36 -5.39
CA GLY A 34 -1.51 18.46 -3.94
C GLY A 34 -2.04 17.21 -3.25
N PHE A 35 -1.77 16.04 -3.82
CA PHE A 35 -1.83 14.79 -3.07
C PHE A 35 -0.90 14.87 -1.85
N ASP A 36 -1.33 14.26 -0.75
CA ASP A 36 -0.54 14.22 0.49
C ASP A 36 0.61 13.21 0.36
N GLU A 37 0.39 12.14 -0.41
CA GLU A 37 1.27 10.98 -0.52
C GLU A 37 1.35 10.45 -1.96
N LEU A 38 2.53 9.94 -2.33
CA LEU A 38 2.74 9.14 -3.54
C LEU A 38 3.38 7.82 -3.16
N TRP A 39 2.73 6.72 -3.53
CA TRP A 39 3.19 5.38 -3.21
C TRP A 39 3.85 4.73 -4.42
N VAL A 40 5.00 4.11 -4.22
CA VAL A 40 5.67 3.27 -5.23
C VAL A 40 5.57 1.81 -4.80
N VAL A 41 5.42 0.90 -5.77
CA VAL A 41 5.41 -0.55 -5.50
C VAL A 41 6.71 -1.21 -5.93
N GLU A 42 7.10 -2.25 -5.21
CA GLU A 42 8.19 -3.14 -5.58
C GLU A 42 7.66 -4.54 -5.90
N ASP A 43 7.26 -4.70 -7.15
CA ASP A 43 6.79 -5.97 -7.68
C ASP A 43 7.87 -6.65 -8.49
N LEU A 44 8.02 -7.97 -8.32
CA LEU A 44 9.00 -8.76 -9.05
C LEU A 44 8.73 -8.68 -10.57
N GLY A 45 9.76 -8.31 -11.33
CA GLY A 45 9.66 -8.10 -12.78
C GLY A 45 9.34 -6.66 -13.20
N PHE A 46 9.02 -5.78 -12.25
CA PHE A 46 8.84 -4.34 -12.48
C PHE A 46 10.08 -3.55 -12.05
N ARG A 47 9.94 -2.64 -11.08
CA ARG A 47 10.97 -1.67 -10.67
C ARG A 47 11.26 -1.78 -9.19
N GLY A 48 12.48 -1.44 -8.78
CA GLY A 48 12.89 -1.43 -7.37
C GLY A 48 12.25 -0.29 -6.58
N GLY A 49 11.73 -0.56 -5.38
CA GLY A 49 11.03 0.40 -4.53
C GLY A 49 11.94 1.52 -4.05
N ILE A 50 13.12 1.20 -3.49
CA ILE A 50 14.08 2.20 -2.98
C ILE A 50 14.54 3.16 -4.08
N ALA A 51 14.92 2.64 -5.24
CA ALA A 51 15.39 3.46 -6.36
C ALA A 51 14.28 4.39 -6.91
N GLN A 52 13.04 3.90 -6.99
CA GLN A 52 11.89 4.73 -7.38
C GLN A 52 11.62 5.81 -6.33
N ALA A 53 11.58 5.44 -5.04
CA ALA A 53 11.32 6.38 -3.96
C ALA A 53 12.36 7.50 -3.93
N ALA A 54 13.66 7.17 -4.05
CA ALA A 54 14.74 8.15 -4.12
C ALA A 54 14.53 9.15 -5.28
N ALA A 55 14.21 8.65 -6.47
CA ALA A 55 14.01 9.48 -7.65
C ALA A 55 12.77 10.39 -7.52
N VAL A 56 11.66 9.86 -6.98
CA VAL A 56 10.43 10.63 -6.73
C VAL A 56 10.67 11.71 -5.68
N LEU A 57 11.30 11.36 -4.56
CA LEU A 57 11.63 12.30 -3.48
C LEU A 57 12.50 13.45 -3.97
N ALA A 58 13.53 13.14 -4.78
CA ALA A 58 14.42 14.15 -5.37
C ALA A 58 13.73 15.03 -6.43
N ALA A 59 12.65 14.55 -7.06
CA ALA A 59 11.93 15.26 -8.11
C ALA A 59 10.72 16.07 -7.61
N THR A 60 10.40 15.99 -6.31
CA THR A 60 9.21 16.59 -5.69
C THR A 60 9.58 17.36 -4.42
N GLU A 61 8.76 18.32 -4.03
CA GLU A 61 9.06 19.25 -2.94
C GLU A 61 8.29 18.94 -1.65
N ARG A 62 7.01 18.57 -1.75
CA ARG A 62 6.12 18.48 -0.57
C ARG A 62 5.61 17.08 -0.29
N ILE A 63 5.20 16.36 -1.33
CA ILE A 63 4.54 15.06 -1.20
C ILE A 63 5.37 14.08 -0.36
N ARG A 64 4.71 13.32 0.53
CA ARG A 64 5.34 12.18 1.20
C ARG A 64 5.43 11.02 0.23
N VAL A 65 6.47 10.20 0.34
CA VAL A 65 6.66 9.02 -0.52
C VAL A 65 6.62 7.75 0.32
N GLY A 66 5.66 6.88 -0.02
CA GLY A 66 5.51 5.57 0.57
C GLY A 66 6.08 4.47 -0.34
N ILE A 67 6.67 3.43 0.25
CA ILE A 67 6.98 2.19 -0.47
C ILE A 67 5.97 1.12 -0.05
N GLY A 68 5.14 0.64 -0.96
CA GLY A 68 4.11 -0.36 -0.69
C GLY A 68 4.25 -1.58 -1.60
N LEU A 69 5.17 -2.50 -1.36
CA LEU A 69 5.99 -2.67 -0.16
C LEU A 69 7.35 -3.29 -0.50
N LEU A 70 8.30 -3.28 0.43
CA LEU A 70 9.53 -4.06 0.36
C LEU A 70 9.25 -5.51 0.80
N PRO A 71 9.44 -6.53 -0.07
CA PRO A 71 9.22 -7.91 0.31
C PRO A 71 10.33 -8.44 1.21
N VAL A 72 9.95 -9.05 2.35
CA VAL A 72 10.90 -9.77 3.22
C VAL A 72 11.49 -10.97 2.47
N GLY A 73 12.78 -11.24 2.69
CA GLY A 73 13.54 -12.24 1.94
C GLY A 73 14.27 -11.66 0.72
N ALA A 74 13.70 -10.67 0.03
CA ALA A 74 14.35 -10.10 -1.17
C ALA A 74 15.63 -9.30 -0.86
N ARG A 75 15.74 -8.75 0.36
CA ARG A 75 16.94 -8.06 0.86
C ARG A 75 17.18 -8.41 2.31
N ASN A 76 18.44 -8.55 2.70
CA ASN A 76 18.82 -8.63 4.11
C ASN A 76 18.36 -7.38 4.89
N ALA A 77 17.87 -7.59 6.11
CA ALA A 77 17.26 -6.53 6.94
C ALA A 77 18.21 -5.37 7.25
N ALA A 78 19.50 -5.63 7.45
CA ALA A 78 20.47 -4.58 7.74
C ALA A 78 20.73 -3.68 6.54
N PHE A 79 20.83 -4.26 5.34
CA PHE A 79 20.97 -3.49 4.10
C PHE A 79 19.69 -2.72 3.77
N ALA A 80 18.52 -3.29 4.03
CA ALA A 80 17.27 -2.55 3.90
C ALA A 80 17.21 -1.35 4.85
N ALA A 81 17.56 -1.55 6.13
CA ALA A 81 17.61 -0.46 7.10
C ALA A 81 18.61 0.65 6.70
N MET A 82 19.77 0.29 6.14
CA MET A 82 20.76 1.24 5.62
C MET A 82 20.20 2.12 4.48
N GLU A 83 19.51 1.51 3.52
CA GLU A 83 18.87 2.24 2.42
C GLU A 83 17.72 3.13 2.92
N ILE A 84 16.91 2.61 3.83
CA ILE A 84 15.80 3.37 4.44
C ILE A 84 16.32 4.56 5.24
N ALA A 85 17.37 4.36 6.05
CA ALA A 85 18.00 5.43 6.81
C ALA A 85 18.55 6.52 5.90
N THR A 86 19.16 6.14 4.77
CA THR A 86 19.64 7.08 3.75
C THR A 86 18.50 7.93 3.19
N LEU A 87 17.37 7.32 2.82
CA LEU A 87 16.19 8.06 2.36
C LEU A 87 15.67 9.02 3.45
N ALA A 88 15.57 8.54 4.70
CA ALA A 88 15.06 9.34 5.82
C ALA A 88 15.99 10.52 6.18
N GLN A 89 17.30 10.36 6.06
CA GLN A 89 18.26 11.45 6.29
C GLN A 89 18.24 12.48 5.16
N LEU A 90 18.14 12.04 3.90
CA LEU A 90 18.08 12.95 2.75
C LEU A 90 16.73 13.67 2.64
N PHE A 91 15.65 13.03 3.09
CA PHE A 91 14.29 13.56 3.01
C PHE A 91 13.52 13.42 4.34
N PRO A 92 13.94 14.12 5.41
CA PRO A 92 13.36 13.96 6.74
C PRO A 92 11.85 14.20 6.75
N GLY A 93 11.11 13.27 7.36
CA GLY A 93 9.66 13.36 7.48
C GLY A 93 8.89 13.26 6.16
N ARG A 94 9.50 12.75 5.08
CA ARG A 94 8.83 12.54 3.78
C ARG A 94 8.80 11.07 3.33
N VAL A 95 9.17 10.12 4.20
CA VAL A 95 9.31 8.70 3.84
C VAL A 95 8.45 7.82 4.74
N ASP A 96 7.71 6.89 4.13
CA ASP A 96 7.00 5.79 4.79
C ASP A 96 7.40 4.46 4.15
N ILE A 97 7.66 3.41 4.94
CA ILE A 97 8.14 2.13 4.42
C ILE A 97 7.17 1.01 4.78
N GLY A 98 6.51 0.46 3.76
CA GLY A 98 5.79 -0.80 3.86
C GLY A 98 6.75 -1.99 3.74
N ILE A 99 6.59 -2.97 4.63
CA ILE A 99 7.30 -4.25 4.61
C ILE A 99 6.26 -5.37 4.68
N GLY A 100 6.43 -6.43 3.88
CA GLY A 100 5.47 -7.53 3.86
C GLY A 100 6.05 -8.78 3.24
N HIS A 101 5.25 -9.84 3.15
CA HIS A 101 5.71 -11.13 2.62
C HIS A 101 6.09 -11.12 1.13
N GLY A 102 5.64 -10.12 0.37
CA GLY A 102 5.59 -10.20 -1.09
C GLY A 102 4.54 -11.23 -1.57
N MET A 103 4.38 -11.35 -2.89
CA MET A 103 3.45 -12.35 -3.45
C MET A 103 4.06 -13.75 -3.32
N PRO A 104 3.33 -14.73 -2.73
CA PRO A 104 3.89 -16.05 -2.44
C PRO A 104 4.41 -16.79 -3.69
N ALA A 105 3.78 -16.59 -4.85
CA ALA A 105 4.25 -17.18 -6.11
C ALA A 105 5.59 -16.58 -6.56
N TRP A 106 5.75 -15.26 -6.46
CA TRP A 106 6.97 -14.55 -6.85
C TRP A 106 8.14 -14.91 -5.96
N MET A 107 7.95 -14.85 -4.64
CA MET A 107 9.03 -15.17 -3.69
C MET A 107 9.50 -16.62 -3.81
N ARG A 108 8.58 -17.57 -4.06
CA ARG A 108 8.96 -18.97 -4.33
C ARG A 108 9.77 -19.10 -5.62
N SER A 109 9.43 -18.34 -6.66
CA SER A 109 10.12 -18.42 -7.96
C SER A 109 11.59 -18.00 -7.89
N VAL A 110 11.96 -17.19 -6.90
CA VAL A 110 13.34 -16.73 -6.66
C VAL A 110 14.00 -17.40 -5.45
N GLY A 111 13.35 -18.38 -4.82
CA GLY A 111 13.91 -19.14 -3.70
C GLY A 111 13.84 -18.45 -2.33
N GLU A 112 13.08 -17.35 -2.21
CA GLU A 112 13.06 -16.49 -1.02
C GLU A 112 11.79 -16.63 -0.17
N TRP A 113 10.93 -17.61 -0.47
CA TRP A 113 9.77 -17.90 0.38
C TRP A 113 10.18 -18.78 1.58
N PRO A 114 10.03 -18.32 2.83
CA PRO A 114 10.49 -19.06 4.01
C PRO A 114 9.53 -20.19 4.40
N ALA A 115 10.03 -21.10 5.24
CA ALA A 115 9.18 -22.12 5.88
C ALA A 115 8.18 -21.51 6.87
N SER A 116 8.58 -20.47 7.62
CA SER A 116 7.71 -19.68 8.49
C SER A 116 7.64 -18.21 8.05
N PRO A 117 6.72 -17.83 7.15
CA PRO A 117 6.55 -16.44 6.71
C PRO A 117 6.28 -15.45 7.83
N LEU A 118 5.49 -15.86 8.84
CA LEU A 118 5.16 -15.02 9.98
C LEU A 118 6.37 -14.75 10.88
N THR A 119 7.22 -15.78 11.12
CA THR A 119 8.45 -15.61 11.90
C THR A 119 9.40 -14.66 11.17
N LEU A 120 9.64 -14.89 9.87
CA LEU A 120 10.49 -14.00 9.08
C LEU A 120 9.97 -12.55 9.12
N LEU A 121 8.66 -12.34 8.96
CA LEU A 121 8.10 -10.99 8.97
C LEU A 121 8.26 -10.28 10.33
N ASP A 122 7.95 -10.95 11.44
CA ASP A 122 8.11 -10.38 12.80
C ASP A 122 9.58 -10.01 13.06
N GLU A 123 10.51 -10.93 12.78
CA GLU A 123 11.94 -10.70 12.96
C GLU A 123 12.45 -9.55 12.08
N TYR A 124 12.03 -9.50 10.81
CA TYR A 124 12.46 -8.47 9.86
C TYR A 124 11.98 -7.08 10.27
N LEU A 125 10.70 -6.96 10.64
CA LEU A 125 10.13 -5.69 11.10
C LEU A 125 10.86 -5.19 12.35
N ARG A 126 11.08 -6.06 13.35
CA ARG A 126 11.83 -5.72 14.57
C ARG A 126 13.24 -5.25 14.26
N ALA A 127 13.96 -5.99 13.40
CA ALA A 127 15.33 -5.68 13.05
C ALA A 127 15.43 -4.32 12.34
N VAL A 128 14.59 -4.06 11.34
CA VAL A 128 14.61 -2.78 10.61
C VAL A 128 14.26 -1.62 11.55
N ILE A 129 13.21 -1.75 12.38
CA ILE A 129 12.81 -0.70 13.32
C ILE A 129 13.92 -0.41 14.34
N ALA A 130 14.55 -1.44 14.92
CA ALA A 130 15.63 -1.28 15.88
C ALA A 130 16.85 -0.59 15.24
N LEU A 131 17.28 -1.04 14.06
CA LEU A 131 18.41 -0.43 13.34
C LEU A 131 18.17 1.04 13.00
N LEU A 132 16.95 1.40 12.58
CA LEU A 132 16.57 2.79 12.28
C LEU A 132 16.55 3.68 13.53
N ARG A 133 16.52 3.10 14.73
CA ARG A 133 16.65 3.79 16.02
C ARG A 133 18.08 3.78 16.57
N GLY A 134 19.04 3.21 15.83
CA GLY A 134 20.43 3.04 16.28
C GLY A 134 20.61 1.94 17.33
N GLU A 135 19.60 1.08 17.51
CA GLU A 135 19.63 -0.04 18.44
C GLU A 135 20.32 -1.25 17.79
N ALA A 136 20.92 -2.11 18.62
CA ALA A 136 21.49 -3.38 18.16
C ALA A 136 20.40 -4.44 18.04
N VAL A 137 20.55 -5.34 17.05
CA VAL A 137 19.62 -6.45 16.82
C VAL A 137 20.24 -7.76 17.28
N GLU A 138 19.46 -8.54 18.03
CA GLU A 138 19.81 -9.91 18.41
C GLU A 138 19.45 -10.89 17.28
N PRO A 139 20.23 -11.99 17.12
CA PRO A 139 19.99 -12.95 16.05
C PRO A 139 18.68 -13.73 16.24
N GLY A 140 17.87 -13.76 15.18
CA GLY A 140 16.67 -14.59 15.06
C GLY A 140 16.88 -15.87 14.24
N GLU A 141 15.79 -16.59 13.94
CA GLU A 141 15.80 -17.79 13.11
C GLU A 141 16.09 -17.46 11.63
N TYR A 142 15.49 -16.39 11.10
CA TYR A 142 15.66 -15.95 9.72
C TYR A 142 16.51 -14.69 9.61
N VAL A 143 16.42 -13.78 10.59
CA VAL A 143 17.22 -12.55 10.63
C VAL A 143 18.42 -12.74 11.54
N ALA A 144 19.45 -13.39 11.01
CA ALA A 144 20.70 -13.69 11.71
C ALA A 144 21.67 -12.50 11.67
N LEU A 145 21.32 -11.40 12.35
CA LEU A 145 22.23 -10.27 12.56
C LEU A 145 22.94 -10.45 13.91
N ASP A 146 24.27 -10.30 13.92
CA ASP A 146 25.10 -10.40 15.13
C ASP A 146 25.60 -9.01 15.52
N ALA A 147 24.96 -8.41 16.53
CA ALA A 147 25.28 -7.09 17.07
C ALA A 147 25.41 -5.98 16.00
N VAL A 148 24.68 -6.11 14.89
CA VAL A 148 24.66 -5.11 13.81
C VAL A 148 23.92 -3.87 14.30
N ARG A 149 24.48 -2.70 13.98
CA ARG A 149 23.89 -1.38 14.21
C ARG A 149 24.25 -0.46 13.06
N LEU A 150 23.43 0.56 12.82
CA LEU A 150 23.87 1.69 11.99
C LEU A 150 24.93 2.49 12.73
N GLU A 151 25.90 3.03 12.00
CA GLU A 151 26.82 4.02 12.56
C GLU A 151 26.02 5.23 13.02
N GLY A 152 26.42 5.86 14.14
CA GLY A 152 25.63 6.93 14.77
C GLY A 152 25.31 8.09 13.83
N ALA A 153 26.23 8.44 12.92
CA ALA A 153 26.03 9.48 11.91
C ALA A 153 25.03 9.09 10.79
N CYS A 154 24.71 7.80 10.68
CA CYS A 154 23.77 7.24 9.70
C CYS A 154 22.38 6.96 10.31
N VAL A 155 22.18 7.20 11.60
CA VAL A 155 20.85 7.09 12.23
C VAL A 155 20.04 8.35 11.86
N PRO A 156 18.80 8.21 11.35
CA PRO A 156 17.98 9.37 11.02
C PRO A 156 17.47 10.07 12.28
N ASP A 157 17.57 11.41 12.33
CA ASP A 157 17.00 12.22 13.41
C ASP A 157 15.46 12.08 13.50
N VAL A 158 14.83 11.86 12.34
CA VAL A 158 13.39 11.57 12.21
C VAL A 158 13.25 10.20 11.54
N PRO A 159 13.12 9.11 12.32
CA PRO A 159 12.89 7.79 11.75
C PRO A 159 11.59 7.76 10.93
N PRO A 160 11.57 7.10 9.77
CA PRO A 160 10.34 6.92 8.99
C PRO A 160 9.41 5.94 9.69
N LEU A 161 8.12 6.00 9.38
CA LEU A 161 7.19 4.97 9.85
C LEU A 161 7.46 3.67 9.09
N VAL A 162 7.51 2.56 9.83
CA VAL A 162 7.60 1.21 9.25
C VAL A 162 6.25 0.52 9.40
N LEU A 163 5.58 0.32 8.27
CA LEU A 163 4.24 -0.26 8.18
C LEU A 163 4.33 -1.73 7.73
N ALA A 164 3.45 -2.59 8.24
CA ALA A 164 3.31 -3.95 7.72
C ALA A 164 2.25 -3.99 6.60
N GLY A 165 2.65 -4.35 5.38
CA GLY A 165 1.73 -4.66 4.29
C GLY A 165 1.34 -6.13 4.34
N VAL A 166 0.20 -6.40 4.96
CA VAL A 166 -0.21 -7.77 5.32
C VAL A 166 -1.69 -8.00 5.09
N ARG A 167 -2.03 -9.28 4.92
CA ARG A 167 -3.41 -9.74 4.75
C ARG A 167 -3.67 -10.88 5.75
N GLY A 168 -4.88 -10.89 6.32
CA GLY A 168 -5.37 -11.95 7.19
C GLY A 168 -4.99 -11.85 8.68
N PRO A 169 -5.70 -12.57 9.57
CA PRO A 169 -5.74 -12.24 10.99
C PRO A 169 -4.41 -12.38 11.72
N ARG A 170 -3.64 -13.43 11.42
CA ARG A 170 -2.35 -13.69 12.10
C ARG A 170 -1.30 -12.64 11.76
N SER A 171 -1.22 -12.23 10.48
CA SER A 171 -0.27 -11.20 10.05
C SER A 171 -0.72 -9.82 10.53
N LEU A 172 -2.02 -9.53 10.58
CA LEU A 172 -2.57 -8.30 11.15
C LEU A 172 -2.25 -8.16 12.64
N ALA A 173 -2.36 -9.24 13.42
CA ALA A 173 -1.95 -9.26 14.82
C ALA A 173 -0.43 -9.02 15.01
N VAL A 174 0.42 -9.55 14.12
CA VAL A 174 1.86 -9.24 14.11
C VAL A 174 2.09 -7.75 13.82
N SER A 175 1.34 -7.18 12.86
CA SER A 175 1.41 -5.75 12.54
C SER A 175 1.17 -4.88 13.77
N GLY A 176 0.05 -5.07 14.49
CA GLY A 176 -0.27 -4.26 15.67
C GLY A 176 0.73 -4.39 16.81
N LYS A 177 1.41 -5.54 16.91
CA LYS A 177 2.46 -5.77 17.91
C LYS A 177 3.79 -5.09 17.56
N VAL A 178 4.13 -4.94 16.28
CA VAL A 178 5.53 -4.63 15.85
C VAL A 178 5.65 -3.41 14.95
N ALA A 179 4.75 -3.21 14.00
CA ALA A 179 4.83 -2.11 13.04
C ALA A 179 4.21 -0.81 13.59
N ASP A 180 4.61 0.33 13.05
CA ASP A 180 4.01 1.64 13.36
C ASP A 180 2.66 1.86 12.65
N GLY A 181 2.29 0.92 11.78
CA GLY A 181 1.02 0.93 11.06
C GLY A 181 0.86 -0.26 10.12
N THR A 182 -0.26 -0.31 9.41
CA THR A 182 -0.63 -1.36 8.47
C THR A 182 -0.97 -0.77 7.10
N ILE A 183 -0.54 -1.44 6.03
CA ILE A 183 -1.03 -1.20 4.67
C ILE A 183 -2.02 -2.31 4.32
N LEU A 184 -3.26 -1.94 4.04
CA LEU A 184 -4.28 -2.81 3.45
C LEU A 184 -4.23 -2.64 1.93
N ALA A 185 -3.90 -3.73 1.25
CA ALA A 185 -3.95 -3.77 -0.20
C ALA A 185 -5.40 -3.62 -0.70
N GLU A 186 -5.54 -3.22 -1.95
CA GLU A 186 -6.83 -2.99 -2.60
C GLU A 186 -7.62 -4.29 -2.76
N PRO A 187 -8.95 -4.29 -2.61
CA PRO A 187 -9.79 -3.14 -2.28
C PRO A 187 -9.91 -2.94 -0.76
N THR A 188 -9.78 -1.71 -0.29
CA THR A 188 -10.04 -1.37 1.12
C THR A 188 -11.46 -0.83 1.25
N THR A 189 -12.35 -1.58 1.89
CA THR A 189 -13.71 -1.14 2.23
C THR A 189 -13.83 -0.75 3.71
N PRO A 190 -14.84 0.04 4.11
CA PRO A 190 -15.13 0.30 5.52
C PRO A 190 -15.28 -0.96 6.38
N GLU A 191 -15.91 -2.00 5.83
CA GLU A 191 -16.10 -3.29 6.52
C GLU A 191 -14.75 -3.98 6.73
N TYR A 192 -13.91 -4.04 5.69
CA TYR A 192 -12.61 -4.66 5.79
C TYR A 192 -11.68 -3.86 6.72
N ALA A 193 -11.69 -2.53 6.64
CA ALA A 193 -10.91 -1.67 7.52
C ALA A 193 -11.25 -1.90 9.00
N ARG A 194 -12.54 -1.93 9.36
CA ARG A 194 -12.98 -2.21 10.75
C ARG A 194 -12.57 -3.61 11.21
N ALA A 195 -12.82 -4.63 10.39
CA ALA A 195 -12.42 -6.00 10.70
C ALA A 195 -10.89 -6.14 10.85
N ALA A 196 -10.12 -5.41 10.03
CA ALA A 196 -8.67 -5.39 10.11
C ALA A 196 -8.19 -4.69 11.39
N LEU A 197 -8.80 -3.57 11.79
CA LEU A 197 -8.47 -2.86 13.03
C LEU A 197 -8.69 -3.74 14.27
N GLU A 198 -9.78 -4.51 14.31
CA GLU A 198 -10.02 -5.50 15.37
C GLU A 198 -8.94 -6.58 15.44
N GLN A 199 -8.43 -7.02 14.27
CA GLN A 199 -7.37 -8.04 14.21
C GLN A 199 -5.97 -7.48 14.47
N ILE A 200 -5.75 -6.20 14.15
CA ILE A 200 -4.53 -5.46 14.45
C ILE A 200 -4.39 -5.31 15.96
N ASP A 201 -5.46 -4.92 16.66
CA ASP A 201 -5.51 -4.76 18.13
C ASP A 201 -4.28 -4.03 18.71
N ALA A 202 -3.89 -2.94 18.04
CA ALA A 202 -2.72 -2.16 18.44
C ALA A 202 -3.01 -1.39 19.73
N ASN A 203 -2.11 -1.50 20.70
CA ASN A 203 -2.18 -0.78 21.98
C ASN A 203 -1.41 0.56 21.97
N ARG A 204 -1.06 1.05 20.79
CA ARG A 204 -0.28 2.27 20.53
C ARG A 204 -0.81 2.95 19.26
N PRO A 205 -0.44 4.22 18.98
CA PRO A 205 -0.77 4.84 17.71
C PRO A 205 -0.35 3.94 16.54
N HIS A 206 -1.28 3.65 15.64
CA HIS A 206 -1.10 2.68 14.58
C HIS A 206 -1.76 3.21 13.31
N ARG A 207 -0.95 3.60 12.33
CA ARG A 207 -1.46 4.22 11.10
C ARG A 207 -2.08 3.17 10.18
N LEU A 208 -3.25 3.43 9.62
CA LEU A 208 -3.89 2.56 8.64
C LEU A 208 -3.89 3.20 7.25
N VAL A 209 -3.22 2.56 6.29
CA VAL A 209 -3.19 2.97 4.88
C VAL A 209 -4.02 1.98 4.08
N GLY A 210 -4.98 2.46 3.29
CA GLY A 210 -5.85 1.62 2.45
C GLY A 210 -5.72 1.95 0.98
N TYR A 211 -5.53 0.94 0.13
CA TYR A 211 -5.45 1.13 -1.32
C TYR A 211 -6.79 0.88 -2.00
N ASN A 212 -7.10 1.68 -3.02
CA ASN A 212 -8.31 1.52 -3.80
C ASN A 212 -8.09 1.91 -5.26
N VAL A 213 -8.63 1.11 -6.18
CA VAL A 213 -8.76 1.54 -7.57
C VAL A 213 -9.76 2.69 -7.67
N ALA A 214 -9.47 3.64 -8.54
CA ALA A 214 -10.22 4.88 -8.63
C ALA A 214 -10.48 5.31 -10.07
N ALA A 215 -11.69 5.79 -10.34
CA ALA A 215 -12.04 6.48 -11.56
C ALA A 215 -13.11 7.52 -11.24
N VAL A 216 -12.90 8.78 -11.64
CA VAL A 216 -13.82 9.87 -11.35
C VAL A 216 -14.16 10.58 -12.63
N HIS A 217 -15.45 10.82 -12.85
CA HIS A 217 -15.96 11.46 -14.06
C HIS A 217 -17.26 12.21 -13.77
N ALA A 218 -17.58 13.25 -14.56
CA ALA A 218 -18.82 14.02 -14.38
C ALA A 218 -20.10 13.16 -14.57
N ASP A 219 -20.00 12.11 -15.37
CA ASP A 219 -20.99 11.05 -15.50
C ASP A 219 -20.51 9.80 -14.76
N ALA A 220 -21.24 9.40 -13.71
CA ALA A 220 -20.90 8.25 -12.88
C ALA A 220 -20.85 6.93 -13.66
N ALA A 221 -21.68 6.76 -14.69
CA ALA A 221 -21.69 5.51 -15.46
C ALA A 221 -20.36 5.29 -16.20
N VAL A 222 -19.75 6.37 -16.71
CA VAL A 222 -18.44 6.34 -17.36
C VAL A 222 -17.33 5.94 -16.37
N ALA A 223 -17.36 6.52 -15.16
CA ALA A 223 -16.39 6.19 -14.11
C ALA A 223 -16.49 4.73 -13.67
N ILE A 224 -17.72 4.22 -13.50
CA ILE A 224 -17.98 2.83 -13.09
C ILE A 224 -17.54 1.84 -14.14
N ASP A 225 -17.80 2.13 -15.42
CA ASP A 225 -17.35 1.26 -16.51
C ASP A 225 -15.82 1.20 -16.55
N ALA A 226 -15.16 2.37 -16.45
CA ALA A 226 -13.71 2.47 -16.46
C ALA A 226 -13.04 1.71 -15.29
N VAL A 227 -13.55 1.85 -14.06
CA VAL A 227 -12.89 1.29 -12.87
C VAL A 227 -12.92 -0.24 -12.83
N ARG A 228 -13.83 -0.90 -13.56
CA ARG A 228 -13.95 -2.37 -13.62
C ARG A 228 -12.64 -3.04 -14.03
N ALA A 229 -11.88 -2.43 -14.93
CA ALA A 229 -10.58 -2.96 -15.36
C ALA A 229 -9.58 -3.09 -14.19
N GLY A 230 -9.66 -2.18 -13.21
CA GLY A 230 -8.82 -2.24 -12.01
C GLY A 230 -9.21 -3.37 -11.03
N LEU A 231 -10.39 -3.99 -11.19
CA LEU A 231 -10.90 -5.03 -10.29
C LEU A 231 -10.64 -6.46 -10.81
N GLU A 232 -9.81 -6.64 -11.84
CA GLU A 232 -9.63 -7.96 -12.46
C GLU A 232 -8.98 -9.00 -11.53
N TRP A 233 -8.17 -8.56 -10.56
CA TRP A 233 -7.40 -9.43 -9.68
C TRP A 233 -8.11 -9.80 -8.38
N ILE A 234 -9.17 -9.07 -8.00
CA ILE A 234 -9.80 -9.25 -6.68
C ILE A 234 -10.58 -10.58 -6.57
N GLY A 235 -10.79 -11.28 -7.69
CA GLY A 235 -11.32 -12.63 -7.71
C GLY A 235 -10.29 -13.73 -7.43
N GLU A 236 -9.00 -13.42 -7.32
CA GLU A 236 -7.97 -14.41 -7.07
C GLU A 236 -7.87 -14.77 -5.58
N PRO A 237 -7.41 -16.00 -5.22
CA PRO A 237 -7.43 -16.48 -3.83
C PRO A 237 -6.71 -15.57 -2.82
N ASP A 238 -5.67 -14.86 -3.26
CA ASP A 238 -4.88 -13.94 -2.41
C ASP A 238 -5.68 -12.72 -1.91
N TRP A 239 -6.86 -12.44 -2.49
CA TRP A 239 -7.77 -11.34 -2.11
C TRP A 239 -8.93 -11.79 -1.21
N ALA A 240 -9.10 -13.09 -0.99
CA ALA A 240 -10.17 -13.61 -0.13
C ALA A 240 -10.24 -12.94 1.27
N PRO A 241 -9.13 -12.61 1.95
CA PRO A 241 -9.18 -11.92 3.24
C PRO A 241 -9.82 -10.53 3.21
N HIS A 242 -9.77 -9.83 2.07
CA HIS A 242 -10.34 -8.49 1.90
C HIS A 242 -11.85 -8.54 1.77
N LEU A 243 -12.33 -9.62 1.15
CA LEU A 243 -13.72 -9.81 0.78
C LEU A 243 -14.50 -10.53 1.88
N ALA A 244 -13.83 -11.35 2.70
CA ALA A 244 -14.47 -12.15 3.75
C ALA A 244 -15.38 -11.35 4.72
N PRO A 245 -15.08 -10.09 5.09
CA PRO A 245 -15.97 -9.29 5.93
C PRO A 245 -17.20 -8.70 5.21
N LEU A 246 -17.27 -8.81 3.88
CA LEU A 246 -18.33 -8.20 3.08
C LEU A 246 -19.61 -9.02 3.11
N PRO A 247 -20.79 -8.37 3.07
CA PRO A 247 -22.07 -9.07 3.15
C PRO A 247 -22.36 -9.95 1.92
N PHE A 248 -21.63 -9.76 0.82
CA PHE A 248 -21.79 -10.50 -0.43
C PHE A 248 -20.60 -11.43 -0.75
N ALA A 249 -19.77 -11.76 0.25
CA ALA A 249 -18.54 -12.53 0.04
C ALA A 249 -18.79 -13.89 -0.64
N ASP A 250 -19.87 -14.58 -0.25
CA ASP A 250 -20.23 -15.89 -0.79
C ASP A 250 -20.75 -15.79 -2.24
N GLU A 251 -21.60 -14.80 -2.54
CA GLU A 251 -22.08 -14.52 -3.89
C GLU A 251 -20.94 -14.09 -4.81
N PHE A 252 -19.99 -13.30 -4.30
CA PHE A 252 -18.80 -12.91 -5.03
C PHE A 252 -17.92 -14.11 -5.39
N ALA A 253 -17.68 -15.00 -4.43
CA ALA A 253 -16.92 -16.23 -4.66
C ALA A 253 -17.64 -17.17 -5.64
N ALA A 254 -18.97 -17.23 -5.61
CA ALA A 254 -19.77 -17.96 -6.60
C ALA A 254 -19.62 -17.35 -7.99
N LEU A 255 -19.81 -16.04 -8.13
CA LEU A 255 -19.69 -15.32 -9.40
C LEU A 255 -18.32 -15.54 -10.05
N ARG A 256 -17.25 -15.48 -9.25
CA ARG A 256 -15.89 -15.72 -9.75
C ARG A 256 -15.68 -17.14 -10.26
N ARG A 257 -16.20 -18.16 -9.55
CA ARG A 257 -16.14 -19.58 -9.97
C ARG A 257 -16.92 -19.84 -11.25
N GLU A 258 -18.02 -19.13 -11.45
CA GLU A 258 -18.87 -19.22 -12.65
C GLU A 258 -18.33 -18.45 -13.85
N SER A 259 -17.29 -17.61 -13.66
CA SER A 259 -16.70 -16.80 -14.72
C SER A 259 -15.48 -17.51 -15.33
N GLY A 260 -15.46 -17.65 -16.66
CA GLY A 260 -14.39 -18.34 -17.38
C GLY A 260 -13.10 -17.54 -17.48
N SER A 261 -13.16 -16.21 -17.33
CA SER A 261 -12.01 -15.32 -17.35
C SER A 261 -12.19 -14.15 -16.37
N ARG A 262 -11.11 -13.43 -16.08
CA ARG A 262 -11.16 -12.19 -15.29
C ARG A 262 -11.97 -11.09 -15.98
N GLU A 263 -11.83 -10.99 -17.29
CA GLU A 263 -12.59 -10.03 -18.10
C GLU A 263 -14.09 -10.32 -18.07
N GLU A 264 -14.50 -11.59 -18.13
CA GLU A 264 -15.90 -11.98 -17.93
C GLU A 264 -16.36 -11.64 -16.51
N PHE A 265 -15.54 -11.99 -15.51
CA PHE A 265 -15.83 -11.74 -14.11
C PHE A 265 -16.12 -10.26 -13.81
N VAL A 266 -15.22 -9.35 -14.20
CA VAL A 266 -15.41 -7.91 -13.92
C VAL A 266 -16.57 -7.29 -14.70
N ARG A 267 -16.91 -7.81 -15.88
CA ARG A 267 -18.13 -7.39 -16.61
C ARG A 267 -19.41 -7.82 -15.91
N ARG A 268 -19.40 -8.97 -15.24
CA ARG A 268 -20.57 -9.50 -14.53
C ARG A 268 -20.75 -8.94 -13.12
N LEU A 269 -19.78 -8.20 -12.57
CA LEU A 269 -19.90 -7.58 -11.25
C LEU A 269 -21.12 -6.64 -11.19
N PRO A 270 -22.05 -6.82 -10.22
CA PRO A 270 -23.09 -5.84 -9.94
C PRO A 270 -22.50 -4.44 -9.72
N GLU A 271 -23.17 -3.39 -10.22
CA GLU A 271 -22.70 -2.01 -10.05
C GLU A 271 -22.51 -1.64 -8.58
N GLU A 272 -23.41 -2.09 -7.70
CA GLU A 272 -23.30 -1.88 -6.26
C GLU A 272 -21.98 -2.42 -5.68
N TRP A 273 -21.52 -3.59 -6.12
CA TRP A 273 -20.25 -4.15 -5.68
C TRP A 273 -19.09 -3.35 -6.26
N VAL A 274 -19.15 -2.92 -7.52
CA VAL A 274 -18.11 -2.08 -8.11
C VAL A 274 -17.94 -0.79 -7.31
N ARG A 275 -19.05 -0.13 -6.95
CA ARG A 275 -19.02 1.08 -6.11
C ARG A 275 -18.46 0.80 -4.71
N GLN A 276 -18.81 -0.34 -4.11
CA GLN A 276 -18.29 -0.69 -2.79
C GLN A 276 -16.82 -1.11 -2.80
N LEU A 277 -16.31 -1.64 -3.91
CA LEU A 277 -14.93 -2.15 -4.02
C LEU A 277 -13.95 -1.13 -4.62
N SER A 278 -14.39 0.11 -4.87
CA SER A 278 -13.55 1.15 -5.49
C SER A 278 -13.91 2.56 -5.00
N VAL A 279 -13.11 3.55 -5.40
CA VAL A 279 -13.46 4.97 -5.28
C VAL A 279 -13.89 5.44 -6.67
N THR A 280 -15.20 5.36 -6.96
CA THR A 280 -15.72 5.61 -8.31
C THR A 280 -17.01 6.42 -8.32
N GLY A 281 -17.24 7.15 -9.42
CA GLY A 281 -18.46 7.91 -9.69
C GLY A 281 -18.17 9.37 -10.03
N THR A 282 -19.08 10.25 -9.64
CA THR A 282 -18.87 11.70 -9.68
C THR A 282 -17.85 12.16 -8.64
N PRO A 283 -17.31 13.40 -8.74
CA PRO A 283 -16.45 13.95 -7.70
C PRO A 283 -17.11 13.94 -6.30
N ASP A 284 -18.43 14.09 -6.22
CA ASP A 284 -19.15 14.04 -4.93
C ASP A 284 -19.26 12.60 -4.41
N ASP A 285 -19.50 11.61 -5.28
CA ASP A 285 -19.48 10.19 -4.91
C ASP A 285 -18.10 9.77 -4.38
N ALA A 286 -17.03 10.20 -5.04
CA ALA A 286 -15.66 9.90 -4.63
C ALA A 286 -15.33 10.51 -3.26
N ARG A 287 -15.73 11.76 -3.01
CA ARG A 287 -15.55 12.40 -1.69
C ARG A 287 -16.33 11.69 -0.59
N ALA A 288 -17.60 11.35 -0.85
CA ALA A 288 -18.40 10.60 0.11
C ALA A 288 -17.74 9.25 0.43
N ARG A 289 -17.18 8.56 -0.58
CA ARG A 289 -16.47 7.30 -0.38
C ARG A 289 -15.19 7.46 0.45
N LEU A 290 -14.43 8.53 0.24
CA LEU A 290 -13.27 8.86 1.07
C LEU A 290 -13.68 9.12 2.52
N ASP A 291 -14.75 9.89 2.75
CA ASP A 291 -15.27 10.19 4.08
C ASP A 291 -15.71 8.91 4.82
N GLU A 292 -16.35 7.96 4.13
CA GLU A 292 -16.69 6.64 4.69
C GLU A 292 -15.46 5.84 5.13
N LEU A 293 -14.40 5.85 4.33
CA LEU A 293 -13.14 5.15 4.64
C LEU A 293 -12.44 5.80 5.83
N PHE A 294 -12.38 7.13 5.88
CA PHE A 294 -11.83 7.85 7.03
C PHE A 294 -12.65 7.60 8.30
N ALA A 295 -13.98 7.60 8.20
CA ALA A 295 -14.87 7.27 9.32
C ALA A 295 -14.74 5.80 9.78
N ALA A 296 -14.23 4.91 8.92
CA ALA A 296 -13.91 3.53 9.26
C ALA A 296 -12.54 3.35 9.92
N GLY A 297 -11.77 4.44 10.09
CA GLY A 297 -10.46 4.43 10.74
C GLY A 297 -9.28 4.30 9.78
N VAL A 298 -9.48 4.48 8.48
CA VAL A 298 -8.36 4.62 7.52
C VAL A 298 -7.75 6.02 7.67
N ASP A 299 -6.44 6.12 7.87
CA ASP A 299 -5.75 7.42 7.99
C ASP A 299 -5.31 7.98 6.64
N SER A 300 -4.97 7.10 5.69
CA SER A 300 -4.58 7.45 4.32
C SER A 300 -5.27 6.53 3.31
N VAL A 301 -5.96 7.13 2.34
CA VAL A 301 -6.53 6.41 1.20
C VAL A 301 -5.66 6.68 -0.03
N VAL A 302 -5.05 5.63 -0.56
CA VAL A 302 -4.20 5.69 -1.75
C VAL A 302 -5.00 5.25 -2.96
N LEU A 303 -5.18 6.19 -3.88
CA LEU A 303 -5.92 5.97 -5.11
C LEU A 303 -5.01 5.34 -6.17
N ILE A 304 -5.53 4.37 -6.90
CA ILE A 304 -4.90 3.75 -8.07
C ILE A 304 -5.76 4.19 -9.28
N PRO A 305 -5.42 5.29 -9.96
CA PRO A 305 -6.24 5.82 -11.05
C PRO A 305 -6.31 4.86 -12.23
N VAL A 306 -7.50 4.62 -12.76
CA VAL A 306 -7.74 3.76 -13.92
C VAL A 306 -8.13 4.61 -15.13
N GLY A 307 -7.40 4.43 -16.24
CA GLY A 307 -7.71 5.08 -17.51
C GLY A 307 -6.57 4.93 -18.52
N ALA A 308 -6.83 5.32 -19.77
CA ALA A 308 -5.88 5.12 -20.87
C ALA A 308 -4.67 6.08 -20.80
N ASP A 309 -4.90 7.33 -20.38
CA ASP A 309 -3.83 8.29 -20.11
C ASP A 309 -3.60 8.42 -18.60
N PRO A 310 -2.42 8.04 -18.08
CA PRO A 310 -2.13 8.09 -16.66
C PRO A 310 -2.14 9.50 -16.05
N LEU A 311 -1.73 10.54 -16.79
CA LEU A 311 -1.69 11.91 -16.28
C LEU A 311 -3.08 12.54 -16.23
N GLU A 312 -3.92 12.27 -17.24
CA GLU A 312 -5.33 12.67 -17.20
C GLU A 312 -6.07 11.96 -16.08
N SER A 313 -5.86 10.65 -15.92
CA SER A 313 -6.47 9.85 -14.85
C SER A 313 -6.05 10.32 -13.46
N LEU A 314 -4.77 10.65 -13.28
CA LEU A 314 -4.25 11.25 -12.03
C LEU A 314 -4.96 12.56 -11.70
N ALA A 315 -5.14 13.44 -12.69
CA ALA A 315 -5.80 14.72 -12.49
C ALA A 315 -7.31 14.58 -12.21
N ALA A 316 -7.95 13.52 -12.72
CA ALA A 316 -9.38 13.30 -12.57
C ALA A 316 -9.78 12.86 -11.15
N VAL A 317 -8.89 12.17 -10.42
CA VAL A 317 -9.21 11.55 -9.12
C VAL A 317 -8.92 12.43 -7.89
N LEU A 318 -8.56 13.70 -8.07
CA LEU A 318 -8.38 14.67 -6.99
C LEU A 318 -9.63 15.57 -6.80
#